data_AF-A0AAT9PA99-F1
#
_entry.id   AF-A0AAT9PA99-F1
#
_cell.length_a   1.000
_cell.length_b   1.000
_cell.length_c   1.000
_cell.angle_alpha   90.00
_cell.angle_beta   90.00
_cell.angle_gamma   90.00
#
_symmetry.space_group_name_H-M   'P 1'
#
loop_
_entity.id
_entity.type
_entity.pdbx_description
1 polymer ?
#
loop_
_entity_poly.entity_id
_entity_poly.type
_entity_poly.pdbx_seq_one_letter_code
_entity_poly.pdbx_strand_id
1 'polypeptide(L)'
;MCRDKLCIFFKNKKASAVAKPFLKWAGGKSQLIPEIVKRLPEYVYNKSPYQYVEPFVGSGAVALHLLDSPHPPTKVILNDINSDLINLYRATNSNINSI
;
A
#
# COMPACT_ATOMS: atom_id res chain seq x y z
N MET A 1 -7.40 -22.26 -3.75
CA MET A 1 -7.04 -21.26 -4.78
C MET A 1 -7.89 -20.01 -4.57
N CYS A 2 -7.35 -19.03 -3.82
CA CYS A 2 -7.86 -17.65 -3.72
C CYS A 2 -9.38 -17.46 -3.47
N ARG A 3 -9.96 -18.02 -2.41
CA ARG A 3 -11.40 -17.84 -2.11
C ARG A 3 -11.75 -16.70 -1.14
N ASP A 4 -10.77 -16.15 -0.42
CA ASP A 4 -11.00 -15.01 0.49
C ASP A 4 -9.81 -14.01 0.49
N LYS A 5 -9.12 -13.87 -0.65
CA LYS A 5 -7.95 -12.98 -0.72
C LYS A 5 -8.36 -11.53 -0.55
N LEU A 6 -7.94 -11.03 0.60
CA LEU A 6 -8.12 -9.69 1.10
C LEU A 6 -7.79 -8.58 0.09
N CYS A 7 -8.84 -8.08 -0.54
CA CYS A 7 -8.97 -6.77 -1.14
C CYS A 7 -8.93 -5.60 -0.15
N ILE A 8 -7.79 -5.04 0.29
CA ILE A 8 -7.85 -3.73 0.98
C ILE A 8 -7.95 -2.62 -0.05
N PHE A 9 -9.17 -2.21 -0.38
CA PHE A 9 -9.40 -1.04 -1.23
C PHE A 9 -9.13 0.24 -0.43
N PHE A 10 -7.99 0.88 -0.69
CA PHE A 10 -7.83 2.29 -0.36
C PHE A 10 -8.57 3.09 -1.43
N LYS A 11 -9.78 3.56 -1.13
CA LYS A 11 -10.43 4.60 -1.94
C LYS A 11 -9.73 5.92 -1.64
N ASN A 12 -9.44 6.66 -2.70
CA ASN A 12 -8.71 7.92 -2.66
C ASN A 12 -9.46 8.94 -1.78
N LYS A 13 -9.07 9.08 -0.51
CA LYS A 13 -9.33 10.25 0.33
C LYS A 13 -8.03 11.05 0.35
N LYS A 14 -8.09 12.37 0.10
CA LYS A 14 -6.93 13.26 0.27
C LYS A 14 -6.40 13.11 1.70
N ALA A 15 -5.27 12.42 1.87
CA ALA A 15 -4.57 12.34 3.14
C ALA A 15 -3.75 13.63 3.31
N SER A 16 -4.00 14.39 4.38
CA SER A 16 -3.23 15.60 4.71
C SER A 16 -2.00 15.30 5.59
N ALA A 17 -1.62 14.03 5.74
CA ALA A 17 -0.50 13.60 6.56
C ALA A 17 0.31 12.51 5.84
N VAL A 18 1.63 12.70 5.81
CA VAL A 18 2.61 11.77 5.22
C VAL A 18 2.38 10.36 5.76
N ALA A 19 2.01 9.43 4.88
CA ALA A 19 1.72 8.05 5.26
C ALA A 19 3.03 7.29 5.55
N LYS A 20 3.49 7.32 6.81
CA LYS A 20 4.67 6.55 7.24
C LYS A 20 4.28 5.15 7.70
N PRO A 21 5.08 4.11 7.40
CA PRO A 21 4.92 2.80 8.01
C PRO A 21 4.94 2.92 9.54
N PHE A 22 3.82 2.59 10.17
CA PHE A 22 3.69 2.62 11.64
C PHE A 22 4.15 1.31 12.29
N LEU A 23 4.34 0.26 11.49
CA LEU A 23 4.75 -1.06 11.96
C LEU A 23 6.25 -1.29 11.69
N LYS A 24 7.00 -1.62 12.76
CA LYS A 24 8.36 -2.14 12.62
C LYS A 24 8.29 -3.60 12.18
N TRP A 25 8.80 -3.90 10.99
CA TRP A 25 8.81 -5.24 10.42
C TRP A 25 10.21 -5.59 9.92
N ALA A 26 10.63 -6.84 10.09
CA ALA A 26 11.90 -7.30 9.54
C ALA A 26 11.88 -7.22 8.00
N GLY A 27 12.95 -6.67 7.39
CA GLY A 27 13.01 -6.49 5.93
C GLY A 27 12.15 -5.32 5.41
N GLY A 28 11.90 -4.30 6.24
CA GLY A 28 11.23 -3.08 5.84
C GLY A 28 11.90 -2.44 4.62
N LYS A 29 11.15 -2.25 3.54
CA LYS A 29 11.68 -1.81 2.23
C LYS A 29 11.99 -0.31 2.15
N SER A 30 11.89 0.43 3.26
CA SER A 30 11.99 1.89 3.28
C SER A 30 13.29 2.42 2.68
N GLN A 31 14.42 1.74 2.93
CA GLN A 31 15.72 2.11 2.36
C GLN A 31 15.82 1.85 0.85
N LEU A 32 15.04 0.90 0.33
CA LEU A 32 15.02 0.51 -1.08
C LEU A 32 14.01 1.30 -1.90
N ILE A 33 13.17 2.13 -1.28
CA ILE A 33 12.14 2.92 -1.98
C ILE A 33 12.71 3.71 -3.16
N PRO A 34 13.82 4.47 -3.04
CA PRO A 34 14.35 5.26 -4.16
C PRO A 34 14.67 4.41 -5.39
N GLU A 35 15.24 3.23 -5.16
CA GLU A 35 15.61 2.29 -6.22
C GLU A 35 14.39 1.57 -6.83
N ILE A 36 13.40 1.23 -6.01
CA ILE A 36 12.14 0.62 -6.47
C ILE A 36 11.39 1.60 -7.35
N VAL A 37 11.20 2.84 -6.88
CA VAL A 37 10.50 3.92 -7.59
C VAL A 37 11.14 4.16 -8.96
N LYS A 38 12.48 4.26 -9.02
CA LYS A 38 13.21 4.42 -10.29
C LYS A 38 12.93 3.33 -11.34
N ARG A 39 12.54 2.13 -10.91
CA ARG A 39 12.29 0.97 -11.79
C ARG A 39 10.80 0.71 -12.04
N LEU A 40 9.91 1.53 -11.47
CA LEU A 40 8.49 1.40 -11.75
C LEU A 40 8.21 1.79 -13.22
N PRO A 41 7.22 1.15 -13.85
CA PRO A 41 6.81 1.50 -15.21
C PRO A 41 6.41 2.97 -15.34
N GLU A 42 6.69 3.59 -16.48
CA GLU A 42 6.42 5.02 -16.70
C GLU A 42 4.95 5.41 -16.48
N TYR A 43 4.01 4.51 -16.77
CA TYR A 43 2.57 4.77 -16.60
C TYR A 43 2.19 5.10 -15.15
N VAL A 44 3.00 4.71 -14.16
CA VAL A 44 2.80 5.03 -12.74
C VAL A 44 2.89 6.55 -12.51
N TYR A 45 3.67 7.26 -13.33
CA TYR A 45 3.89 8.71 -13.21
C TYR A 45 3.00 9.54 -14.15
N ASN A 46 2.43 8.92 -15.19
CA ASN A 46 1.81 9.63 -16.32
C ASN A 46 0.29 9.80 -16.18
N LYS A 47 -0.23 9.97 -14.96
CA LYS A 47 -1.68 10.16 -14.65
C LYS A 47 -2.63 9.07 -15.16
N SER A 48 -2.10 7.96 -15.66
CA SER A 48 -2.91 6.83 -16.14
C SER A 48 -3.43 6.05 -14.94
N PRO A 49 -4.71 5.63 -14.91
CA PRO A 49 -5.23 4.82 -13.82
C PRO A 49 -4.55 3.46 -13.81
N TYR A 50 -4.01 3.06 -12.66
CA TYR A 50 -3.39 1.75 -12.48
C TYR A 50 -3.78 1.12 -11.14
N GLN A 51 -3.55 -0.18 -11.04
CA GLN A 51 -3.70 -0.96 -9.83
C GLN A 51 -2.32 -1.39 -9.34
N TYR A 52 -2.09 -1.30 -8.03
CA TYR A 52 -0.86 -1.76 -7.40
C TYR A 52 -1.12 -3.01 -6.57
N VAL A 53 -0.28 -4.03 -6.73
CA VAL A 53 -0.43 -5.32 -6.05
C VAL A 53 0.87 -5.63 -5.31
N GLU A 54 0.79 -5.81 -4.00
CA GLU A 54 1.93 -6.17 -3.15
C GLU A 54 1.67 -7.52 -2.48
N PRO A 55 2.23 -8.63 -3.00
CA PRO A 55 1.95 -9.98 -2.52
C PRO A 55 2.56 -10.31 -1.15
N PHE A 56 3.56 -9.52 -0.74
CA PHE A 56 4.32 -9.64 0.51
C PHE A 56 4.48 -8.25 1.16
N VAL A 57 3.40 -7.77 1.75
CA VAL A 57 3.31 -6.38 2.22
C VAL A 57 4.31 -6.06 3.34
N GLY A 58 4.50 -6.96 4.32
CA GLY A 58 5.29 -6.63 5.52
C GLY A 58 4.84 -5.30 6.15
N SER A 59 5.75 -4.32 6.27
CA SER A 59 5.42 -2.97 6.79
C SER A 59 4.67 -2.05 5.80
N GLY A 60 4.41 -2.51 4.58
CA GLY A 60 3.66 -1.76 3.55
C GLY A 60 4.38 -0.50 3.06
N ALA A 61 5.71 -0.42 3.22
CA ALA A 61 6.48 0.79 2.93
C ALA A 61 6.33 1.28 1.48
N VAL A 62 6.30 0.36 0.51
CA VAL A 62 6.15 0.73 -0.91
C VAL A 62 4.70 1.13 -1.20
N ALA A 63 3.72 0.33 -0.77
CA ALA A 63 2.30 0.68 -0.90
C ALA A 63 1.96 2.07 -0.33
N LEU A 64 2.43 2.37 0.89
CA LEU A 64 2.20 3.66 1.55
C LEU A 64 2.90 4.80 0.81
N HIS A 65 4.11 4.58 0.31
CA HIS A 65 4.82 5.57 -0.51
C HIS A 65 4.08 5.89 -1.81
N LEU A 66 3.53 4.88 -2.49
CA LEU A 66 2.75 5.08 -3.72
C LEU A 66 1.40 5.77 -3.45
N LEU A 67 0.77 5.48 -2.32
CA LEU A 67 -0.45 6.18 -1.89
C LEU A 67 -0.22 7.66 -1.58
N ASP A 68 0.97 8.02 -1.09
CA ASP A 68 1.40 9.40 -0.82
C ASP A 68 2.00 10.10 -2.06
N SER A 69 2.13 9.37 -3.18
CA SER A 69 2.70 9.94 -4.41
C SER A 69 1.73 10.91 -5.11
N PRO A 70 2.22 11.81 -5.99
CA PRO A 70 1.35 12.72 -6.75
C PRO A 70 0.31 12.01 -7.64
N HIS A 71 0.56 10.75 -7.99
CA HIS A 71 -0.28 9.94 -8.86
C HIS A 71 -0.57 8.58 -8.19
N PRO A 72 -1.43 8.57 -7.15
CA PRO A 72 -1.67 7.35 -6.38
C PRO A 72 -2.43 6.31 -7.20
N PRO A 73 -2.22 5.01 -6.92
CA PRO A 73 -2.95 3.93 -7.56
C PRO A 73 -4.46 4.06 -7.32
N THR A 74 -5.26 3.71 -8.32
CA THR A 74 -6.74 3.67 -8.19
C THR A 74 -7.22 2.57 -7.25
N LYS A 75 -6.41 1.52 -7.11
CA LYS A 75 -6.65 0.38 -6.23
C LYS A 75 -5.32 -0.20 -5.79
N VAL A 76 -5.24 -0.51 -4.50
CA VAL A 76 -4.13 -1.27 -3.91
C VAL A 76 -4.64 -2.64 -3.49
N ILE A 77 -3.86 -3.69 -3.71
CA ILE A 77 -4.14 -5.05 -3.24
C ILE A 77 -2.94 -5.48 -2.40
N LEU A 78 -3.16 -5.64 -1.09
CA LEU A 78 -2.14 -6.07 -0.14
C LEU A 78 -2.38 -7.52 0.25
N ASN A 79 -1.33 -8.33 0.22
CA ASN A 79 -1.36 -9.70 0.68
C ASN A 79 -0.12 -9.99 1.54
N ASP A 80 -0.29 -10.91 2.47
CA ASP A 80 0.78 -11.52 3.24
C ASP A 80 0.30 -12.90 3.72
N ILE A 81 1.24 -13.76 4.09
CA ILE A 81 0.90 -15.03 4.74
C ILE A 81 0.50 -14.83 6.20
N ASN A 82 0.98 -13.74 6.83
CA ASN A 82 0.64 -13.42 8.20
C ASN A 82 -0.77 -12.80 8.28
N SER A 83 -1.73 -13.57 8.79
CA SER A 83 -3.13 -13.14 8.95
C SER A 83 -3.31 -11.98 9.92
N ASP A 84 -2.50 -11.89 10.98
CA ASP A 84 -2.61 -10.84 11.99
C ASP A 84 -2.17 -9.49 11.42
N LEU A 85 -1.10 -9.48 10.64
CA LEU A 85 -0.64 -8.32 9.88
C LEU A 85 -1.73 -7.82 8.94
N ILE A 86 -2.32 -8.75 8.22
CA ILE A 86 -3.44 -8.51 7.31
C ILE A 86 -4.65 -7.92 8.05
N ASN A 87 -5.01 -8.46 9.21
CA ASN A 87 -6.12 -7.97 10.03
C ASN A 87 -5.84 -6.57 10.60
N LEU A 88 -4.60 -6.30 10.98
CA LEU A 88 -4.17 -4.97 11.41
C LEU A 88 -4.40 -3.93 10.31
N TYR A 89 -3.99 -4.19 9.07
CA TYR A 89 -4.24 -3.27 7.95
C TYR A 89 -5.73 -3.11 7.63
N ARG A 90 -6.56 -4.15 7.82
CA ARG A 90 -8.02 -4.01 7.69
C ARG A 90 -8.60 -3.08 8.75
N ALA A 91 -8.20 -3.27 10.01
CA ALA A 91 -8.69 -2.50 11.13
C ALA A 91 -8.31 -1.02 10.99
N THR A 92 -7.06 -0.72 10.60
CA THR A 92 -6.62 0.67 10.38
C THR A 92 -7.37 1.34 9.22
N ASN A 93 -7.60 0.64 8.10
CA ASN A 93 -8.39 1.19 7.00
C ASN A 93 -9.87 1.41 7.38
N SER A 94 -10.44 0.55 8.23
CA SER A 94 -11.83 0.70 8.68
C SER A 94 -12.01 1.91 9.58
N ASN A 95 -11.08 2.14 10.52
CA ASN A 95 -11.14 3.26 11.47
C ASN A 95 -10.91 4.64 10.82
N ILE A 96 -10.19 4.71 9.69
CA ILE A 96 -10.00 5.96 8.92
C ILE A 96 -11.28 6.38 8.18
N ASN A 97 -12.23 5.47 7.97
CA ASN A 97 -13.51 5.78 7.33
C ASN A 97 -14.61 6.24 8.31
N SER A 98 -14.39 6.13 9.63
CA SER A 98 -15.34 6.50 10.69
C SER A 98 -15.02 7.82 11.40
N ILE A 99 -14.09 8.63 10.87
CA ILE A 99 -13.74 9.98 11.35
C ILE A 99 -13.94 10.99 10.23
#